data_AF-A0A2N5I380-F1
#
_entry.id   AF-A0A2N5I380-F1
#
_cell.length_a   1.000
_cell.length_b   1.000
_cell.length_c   1.000
_cell.angle_alpha   90.00
_cell.angle_beta   90.00
_cell.angle_gamma   90.00
#
_symmetry.space_group_name_H-M   'P 1'
#
loop_
_entity.id
_entity.type
_entity.pdbx_description
1 polymer ?
#
loop_
_entity_poly.entity_id
_entity_poly.type
_entity_poly.pdbx_seq_one_letter_code
_entity_poly.pdbx_strand_id
1 'polypeptide(L)'
;MKDCKGYELEKEKSNTSEDFFNRSEVTYIENGQEKTLHVLYVRYFDENVLSATPYSENPLFKAGGTEVYLKDIAGIVCLLSNPGFRLRKRVYINSEKEFFSYFENMNYQKLEELFAGIVNKNGYEVVSPLDFTLQEQR
;
A
#
# COMPACT_ATOMS: atom_id res chain seq x y z
N MET A 1 -1.10 11.86 4.55
CA MET A 1 -0.07 10.87 4.19
C MET A 1 1.20 11.59 3.84
N LYS A 2 2.33 11.13 4.37
CA LYS A 2 3.61 11.83 4.26
C LYS A 2 4.58 11.09 3.35
N ASP A 3 4.61 9.76 3.42
CA ASP A 3 5.48 8.90 2.62
C ASP A 3 4.82 7.54 2.38
N CYS A 4 5.08 6.93 1.24
CA CYS A 4 4.68 5.56 0.96
C CYS A 4 5.69 4.91 0.02
N LYS A 5 6.26 3.77 0.42
CA LYS A 5 7.31 3.08 -0.33
C LYS A 5 7.35 1.60 -0.01
N GLY A 6 7.62 0.78 -1.03
CA GLY A 6 7.96 -0.62 -0.87
C GLY A 6 9.46 -0.82 -1.01
N TYR A 7 10.05 -1.61 -0.12
CA TYR A 7 11.46 -1.94 -0.22
C TYR A 7 11.72 -3.40 0.14
N GLU A 8 12.78 -3.93 -0.46
CA GLU A 8 13.31 -5.25 -0.17
C GLU A 8 14.22 -5.12 1.07
N LEU A 9 14.05 -5.99 2.06
CA LEU A 9 14.93 -6.00 3.21
C LEU A 9 16.23 -6.71 2.84
N GLU A 10 17.33 -5.95 2.80
CA GLU A 10 18.68 -6.53 2.78
C GLU A 10 19.09 -6.95 4.21
N LYS A 11 19.75 -8.11 4.30
CA LYS A 11 20.05 -8.84 5.54
C LYS A 11 20.75 -7.99 6.61
N GLU A 12 20.20 -7.96 7.84
CA GLU A 12 20.99 -7.58 9.04
C GLU A 12 21.60 -8.80 9.77
N LYS A 13 21.07 -10.02 9.64
CA LYS A 13 21.62 -11.25 10.26
C LYS A 13 21.39 -12.53 9.45
N SER A 14 22.40 -13.41 9.38
CA SER A 14 22.44 -14.62 8.52
C SER A 14 21.61 -15.84 8.97
N ASN A 15 20.87 -15.81 10.08
CA ASN A 15 20.36 -17.04 10.71
C ASN A 15 18.82 -17.15 10.83
N THR A 16 18.06 -16.36 10.08
CA THR A 16 16.61 -16.48 10.02
C THR A 16 16.16 -16.68 8.58
N SER A 17 15.11 -17.49 8.37
CA SER A 17 14.48 -17.75 7.07
C SER A 17 13.74 -16.50 6.56
N GLU A 18 14.44 -15.37 6.48
CA GLU A 18 13.96 -14.03 6.12
C GLU A 18 14.37 -13.60 4.71
N ASP A 19 14.79 -14.55 3.86
CA ASP A 19 15.28 -14.30 2.49
C ASP A 19 14.22 -13.73 1.51
N PHE A 20 12.96 -13.51 1.94
CA PHE A 20 11.85 -13.06 1.07
C PHE A 20 11.00 -11.92 1.64
N PHE A 21 11.50 -11.15 2.59
CA PHE A 21 10.74 -10.06 3.17
C PHE A 21 10.88 -8.78 2.32
N ASN A 22 9.94 -8.55 1.41
CA ASN A 22 9.61 -7.19 1.04
C ASN A 22 8.53 -6.65 2.00
N ARG A 23 8.60 -5.35 2.26
CA ARG A 23 7.59 -4.66 3.06
C ARG A 23 7.12 -3.42 2.35
N SER A 24 5.82 -3.15 2.46
CA SER A 24 5.22 -1.87 2.11
C SER A 24 5.10 -1.05 3.37
N GLU A 25 5.60 0.18 3.32
CA GLU A 25 5.54 1.14 4.41
C GLU A 25 4.69 2.34 3.99
N VAL A 26 3.80 2.77 4.88
CA VAL A 26 3.06 4.01 4.74
C VAL A 26 3.18 4.83 6.02
N THR A 27 3.63 6.07 5.88
CA THR A 27 3.70 7.06 6.95
C THR A 27 2.60 8.08 6.78
N TYR A 28 1.82 8.31 7.83
CA TYR A 28 0.68 9.22 7.84
C TYR A 28 0.61 9.99 9.15
N ILE A 29 -0.07 11.13 9.11
CA ILE A 29 -0.34 11.95 10.30
C ILE A 29 -1.79 11.72 10.69
N GLU A 30 -2.03 11.36 11.94
CA GLU A 30 -3.36 11.18 12.51
C GLU A 30 -3.41 11.90 13.86
N ASN A 31 -4.36 12.82 14.03
CA ASN A 31 -4.48 13.66 15.23
C ASN A 31 -3.17 14.40 15.60
N GLY A 32 -2.45 14.89 14.59
CA GLY A 32 -1.16 15.58 14.77
C GLY A 32 0.02 14.67 15.13
N GLN A 33 -0.17 13.36 15.22
CA GLN A 33 0.91 12.39 15.48
C GLN A 33 1.29 11.65 14.20
N GLU A 34 2.60 11.57 13.94
CA GLU A 34 3.15 10.76 12.86
C GLU A 34 3.10 9.27 13.24
N LYS A 35 2.54 8.45 12.35
CA LYS A 35 2.41 7.01 12.49
C LYS A 35 2.91 6.33 11.23
N THR A 36 3.47 5.14 11.40
CA THR A 36 3.96 4.31 10.30
C THR A 36 3.36 2.92 10.41
N LEU A 37 2.75 2.46 9.33
CA LEU A 37 2.26 1.09 9.16
C LEU A 37 3.21 0.33 8.24
N HIS A 38 3.57 -0.89 8.64
CA HIS A 38 4.29 -1.83 7.81
C HIS A 38 3.40 -3.02 7.45
N VAL A 39 3.26 -3.29 6.15
CA VAL A 39 2.63 -4.50 5.61
C VAL A 39 3.73 -5.43 5.10
N LEU A 40 3.74 -6.67 5.59
CA LEU A 40 4.78 -7.65 5.30
C LEU A 40 4.32 -8.68 4.26
N TYR A 41 5.30 -9.35 3.64
CA TYR A 41 5.10 -10.45 2.67
C TYR A 41 4.42 -10.05 1.36
N VAL A 42 4.64 -8.82 0.90
CA VAL A 42 3.96 -8.29 -0.28
C VAL A 42 4.34 -9.02 -1.58
N ARG A 43 5.53 -9.63 -1.64
CA ARG A 43 6.12 -10.32 -2.81
C ARG A 43 5.33 -11.56 -3.16
N TYR A 44 4.79 -12.21 -2.14
CA TYR A 44 3.96 -13.40 -2.31
C TYR A 44 2.71 -13.09 -3.16
N PHE A 45 2.22 -11.85 -3.12
CA PHE A 45 1.03 -11.42 -3.85
C PHE A 45 1.35 -10.84 -5.24
N ASP A 46 2.63 -10.66 -5.59
CA ASP A 46 3.04 -9.98 -6.84
C ASP A 46 2.62 -10.79 -8.07
N GLU A 47 2.64 -12.12 -8.00
CA GLU A 47 2.25 -13.00 -9.12
C GLU A 47 0.77 -12.86 -9.50
N ASN A 48 -0.09 -12.51 -8.54
CA ASN A 48 -1.54 -12.46 -8.73
C ASN A 48 -2.08 -11.02 -8.83
N VAL A 49 -1.21 -10.00 -8.75
CA VAL A 49 -1.64 -8.59 -8.72
C VAL A 49 -2.39 -8.18 -9.99
N LEU A 50 -1.93 -8.61 -11.17
CA LEU A 50 -2.54 -8.25 -12.45
C LEU A 50 -3.92 -8.91 -12.64
N SER A 51 -4.15 -10.04 -11.97
CA SER A 51 -5.45 -10.73 -11.98
C SER A 51 -6.44 -10.10 -10.99
N ALA A 52 -5.95 -9.40 -9.97
CA ALA A 52 -6.75 -8.85 -8.86
C ALA A 52 -6.92 -7.32 -8.91
N THR A 53 -6.28 -6.65 -9.86
CA THR A 53 -6.32 -5.20 -10.05
C THR A 53 -6.66 -4.87 -11.50
N PRO A 54 -7.12 -3.66 -11.84
CA PRO A 54 -7.38 -3.29 -13.23
C PRO A 54 -6.11 -3.07 -14.06
N TYR A 55 -4.92 -3.28 -13.49
CA TYR A 55 -3.64 -3.08 -14.16
C TYR A 55 -3.31 -4.27 -15.05
N SER A 56 -2.89 -3.98 -16.29
CA SER A 56 -2.57 -5.01 -17.29
C SER A 56 -1.09 -5.41 -17.31
N GLU A 57 -0.22 -4.63 -16.64
CA GLU A 57 1.23 -4.78 -16.67
C GLU A 57 1.84 -4.50 -15.30
N ASN A 58 3.06 -4.98 -15.08
CA ASN A 58 3.87 -4.69 -13.89
C ASN A 58 5.18 -4.02 -14.35
N PRO A 59 5.49 -2.76 -13.99
CA PRO A 59 4.88 -1.91 -12.96
C PRO A 59 3.41 -1.57 -13.21
N LEU A 60 2.64 -1.42 -12.13
CA LEU A 60 1.19 -1.21 -12.16
C LEU A 60 0.82 0.11 -12.87
N PHE A 61 1.55 1.18 -12.54
CA PHE A 61 1.40 2.48 -13.19
C PHE A 61 2.69 3.30 -13.04
N LYS A 62 2.74 4.48 -13.68
CA LYS A 62 3.82 5.45 -13.53
C LYS A 62 3.29 6.73 -12.90
N ALA A 63 3.91 7.18 -11.81
CA ALA A 63 3.53 8.40 -11.11
C ALA A 63 4.75 9.28 -10.88
N GLY A 64 4.70 10.53 -11.38
CA GLY A 64 5.81 11.48 -11.21
C GLY A 64 7.13 11.05 -11.85
N GLY A 65 7.10 10.18 -12.87
CA GLY A 65 8.28 9.61 -13.51
C GLY A 65 8.84 8.36 -12.82
N THR A 66 8.23 7.91 -11.72
CA THR A 66 8.62 6.69 -11.00
C THR A 66 7.68 5.54 -11.36
N GLU A 67 8.26 4.36 -11.52
CA GLU A 67 7.53 3.10 -11.74
C GLU A 67 6.99 2.59 -10.40
N VAL A 68 5.69 2.33 -10.33
CA VAL A 68 5.00 1.95 -9.09
C VAL A 68 4.63 0.47 -9.14
N TYR A 69 5.05 -0.29 -8.12
CA TYR A 69 4.82 -1.72 -7.99
C TYR A 69 3.83 -2.02 -6.86
N LEU A 70 3.40 -3.28 -6.72
CA LEU A 70 2.51 -3.70 -5.64
C LEU A 70 3.08 -3.35 -4.25
N LYS A 71 4.40 -3.56 -4.07
CA LYS A 71 5.09 -3.23 -2.81
C LYS A 71 4.94 -1.76 -2.42
N ASP A 72 4.78 -0.87 -3.38
CA ASP A 72 4.64 0.55 -3.11
C ASP A 72 3.22 0.84 -2.63
N ILE A 73 2.20 0.31 -3.31
CA ILE A 73 0.79 0.63 -3.02
C ILE A 73 0.15 -0.21 -1.91
N ALA A 74 0.69 -1.39 -1.59
CA ALA A 74 0.03 -2.33 -0.66
C ALA A 74 -0.26 -1.71 0.73
N GLY A 75 0.68 -0.95 1.28
CA GLY A 75 0.54 -0.29 2.57
C GLY A 75 -0.57 0.75 2.59
N ILE A 76 -0.65 1.57 1.53
CA ILE A 76 -1.68 2.60 1.39
C ILE A 76 -3.07 1.98 1.25
N VAL A 77 -3.20 0.95 0.40
CA VAL A 77 -4.47 0.26 0.14
C VAL A 77 -4.96 -0.40 1.42
N CYS A 78 -4.10 -1.12 2.14
CA CYS A 78 -4.43 -1.72 3.43
C CYS A 78 -4.91 -0.66 4.45
N LEU A 79 -4.19 0.46 4.57
CA LEU A 79 -4.51 1.53 5.52
C LEU A 79 -5.85 2.23 5.20
N LEU A 80 -6.17 2.39 3.92
CA LEU A 80 -7.40 3.02 3.45
C LEU A 80 -8.59 2.07 3.55
N SER A 81 -8.40 0.81 3.16
CA SER A 81 -9.47 -0.19 3.16
C SER A 81 -9.83 -0.68 4.56
N ASN A 82 -8.88 -0.70 5.51
CA ASN A 82 -9.13 -1.16 6.87
C ASN A 82 -8.68 -0.12 7.91
N PRO A 83 -9.61 0.68 8.48
CA PRO A 83 -9.27 1.68 9.49
C PRO A 83 -8.66 1.07 10.77
N GLY A 84 -8.91 -0.21 11.05
CA GLY A 84 -8.30 -0.94 12.17
C GLY A 84 -6.77 -1.04 12.06
N PHE A 85 -6.20 -0.92 10.86
CA PHE A 85 -4.76 -0.93 10.69
C PHE A 85 -4.09 0.36 11.19
N ARG A 86 -4.84 1.45 11.39
CA ARG A 86 -4.27 2.69 11.95
C ARG A 86 -3.85 2.58 13.41
N LEU A 87 -4.31 1.53 14.09
CA LEU A 87 -3.95 1.19 15.47
C LEU A 87 -2.78 0.19 15.53
N ARG A 88 -2.30 -0.29 14.37
CA ARG A 88 -1.25 -1.30 14.28
C ARG A 88 0.01 -0.69 13.68
N LYS A 89 1.17 -1.06 14.24
CA LYS A 89 2.47 -0.75 13.62
C LYS A 89 2.82 -1.71 12.48
N ARG A 90 2.41 -2.99 12.62
CA ARG A 90 2.73 -4.06 11.67
C ARG A 90 1.49 -4.91 11.43
N VAL A 91 1.28 -5.28 10.17
CA VAL A 91 0.19 -6.14 9.73
C VAL A 91 0.79 -7.28 8.91
N TYR A 92 0.43 -8.51 9.27
CA TYR A 92 0.83 -9.73 8.59
C TYR A 92 -0.40 -10.31 7.92
N ILE A 93 -0.41 -10.33 6.58
CA ILE A 93 -1.48 -10.92 5.80
C ILE A 93 -0.90 -12.17 5.18
N ASN A 94 -1.51 -13.32 5.45
CA ASN A 94 -1.04 -14.63 4.98
C ASN A 94 -2.00 -15.30 4.00
N SER A 95 -3.06 -14.60 3.61
CA SER A 95 -4.10 -15.08 2.71
C SER A 95 -4.25 -14.13 1.54
N GLU A 96 -4.10 -14.64 0.33
CA GLU A 96 -4.27 -13.87 -0.92
C GLU A 96 -5.69 -13.31 -1.02
N LYS A 97 -6.68 -14.13 -0.66
CA LYS A 97 -8.08 -13.71 -0.63
C LYS A 97 -8.29 -12.52 0.31
N GLU A 98 -7.67 -12.55 1.49
CA GLU A 98 -7.75 -11.42 2.43
C GLU A 98 -7.05 -10.19 1.86
N PHE A 99 -5.83 -10.37 1.37
CA PHE A 99 -5.04 -9.27 0.81
C PHE A 99 -5.77 -8.56 -0.34
N PHE A 100 -6.23 -9.31 -1.34
CA PHE A 100 -6.89 -8.75 -2.52
C PHE A 100 -8.29 -8.23 -2.24
N SER A 101 -8.96 -8.67 -1.16
CA SER A 101 -10.25 -8.07 -0.77
C SER A 101 -10.13 -6.59 -0.41
N TYR A 102 -8.94 -6.12 0.01
CA TYR A 102 -8.67 -4.70 0.23
C TYR A 102 -8.57 -3.89 -1.07
N PHE A 103 -8.34 -4.56 -2.20
CA PHE A 103 -8.21 -3.95 -3.53
C PHE A 103 -9.55 -3.91 -4.28
N GLU A 104 -10.50 -4.79 -3.98
CA GLU A 104 -11.76 -4.95 -4.72
C GLU A 104 -12.61 -3.67 -4.79
N ASN A 105 -12.66 -2.87 -3.73
CA ASN A 105 -13.49 -1.67 -3.66
C ASN A 105 -12.68 -0.37 -3.79
N MET A 106 -11.45 -0.46 -4.27
CA MET A 106 -10.55 0.67 -4.32
C MET A 106 -10.83 1.56 -5.54
N ASN A 107 -10.86 2.87 -5.35
CA ASN A 107 -10.84 3.82 -6.45
C ASN A 107 -9.39 3.99 -6.95
N TYR A 108 -9.03 3.23 -7.98
CA TYR A 108 -7.69 3.21 -8.55
C TYR A 108 -7.25 4.56 -9.13
N GLN A 109 -8.16 5.33 -9.73
CA GLN A 109 -7.85 6.67 -10.23
C GLN A 109 -7.39 7.59 -9.08
N LYS A 110 -8.15 7.63 -7.98
CA LYS A 110 -7.77 8.41 -6.80
C LYS A 110 -6.52 7.87 -6.11
N LEU A 111 -6.31 6.55 -6.13
CA LEU A 111 -5.09 5.93 -5.62
C LEU A 111 -3.86 6.43 -6.38
N GLU A 112 -3.93 6.48 -7.71
CA GLU A 112 -2.85 7.00 -8.56
C GLU A 112 -2.62 8.49 -8.33
N GLU A 113 -3.68 9.29 -8.20
CA GLU A 113 -3.60 10.72 -7.88
C GLU A 113 -2.93 10.96 -6.52
N LEU A 114 -3.30 10.17 -5.50
CA LEU A 114 -2.70 10.18 -4.16
C LEU A 114 -1.21 9.85 -4.24
N PHE A 115 -0.85 8.80 -4.96
CA PHE A 115 0.54 8.38 -5.14
C PHE A 115 1.37 9.44 -5.86
N ALA A 116 0.85 9.98 -6.96
CA ALA A 116 1.48 11.09 -7.68
C ALA A 116 1.64 12.32 -6.78
N GLY A 117 0.66 12.60 -5.91
CA GLY A 117 0.73 13.66 -4.92
C GLY A 117 1.86 13.46 -3.90
N ILE A 118 1.99 12.24 -3.35
CA ILE A 118 3.06 11.90 -2.39
C ILE A 118 4.43 12.04 -3.06
N VAL A 119 4.62 11.48 -4.27
CA VAL A 119 5.88 11.49 -5.01
C VAL A 119 6.29 12.92 -5.41
N ASN A 120 5.36 13.77 -5.83
CA ASN A 120 5.68 15.10 -6.35
C ASN A 120 5.67 16.23 -5.30
N LYS A 121 4.91 16.10 -4.20
CA LYS A 121 4.63 17.22 -3.26
C LYS A 121 5.12 17.01 -1.83
N ASN A 122 5.95 16.00 -1.57
CA ASN A 122 6.52 15.73 -0.23
C ASN A 122 5.44 15.47 0.84
N GLY A 123 4.32 14.87 0.41
CA GLY A 123 3.14 14.58 1.22
C GLY A 123 1.83 14.88 0.51
N TYR A 124 0.76 14.22 0.93
CA TYR A 124 -0.61 14.40 0.46
C TYR A 124 -1.58 14.36 1.63
N GLU A 125 -2.42 15.39 1.80
CA GLU A 125 -3.44 15.38 2.85
C GLU A 125 -4.61 14.47 2.44
N VAL A 126 -4.83 13.39 3.18
CA VAL A 126 -5.99 12.52 2.98
C VAL A 126 -7.13 13.11 3.80
N VAL A 127 -7.96 13.91 3.13
CA VAL A 127 -9.07 14.64 3.76
C VAL A 127 -10.19 13.68 4.20
N SER A 128 -10.46 12.63 3.43
CA SER A 128 -11.35 11.54 3.85
C SER A 128 -10.92 10.20 3.24
N PRO A 129 -10.77 9.14 4.05
CA PRO A 129 -10.50 7.79 3.55
C PRO A 129 -11.64 7.22 2.68
N LEU A 130 -12.87 7.70 2.91
CA LEU A 130 -14.06 7.26 2.18
C LEU A 130 -14.05 7.70 0.71
N ASP A 131 -13.26 8.73 0.37
CA ASP A 131 -13.08 9.14 -1.01
C ASP A 131 -12.40 8.06 -1.86
N PHE A 132 -11.69 7.12 -1.24
CA PHE A 132 -10.88 6.09 -1.89
C PHE A 132 -11.60 4.76 -2.00
N THR A 133 -12.78 4.61 -1.40
CA THR A 133 -13.63 3.43 -1.58
C THR A 133 -14.79 3.76 -2.50
N LEU A 134 -15.03 2.89 -3.48
CA LEU A 134 -16.22 2.92 -4.31
C LEU A 134 -17.39 2.41 -3.47
N GLN A 135 -17.88 3.23 -2.53
CA GLN A 135 -19.16 2.92 -1.90
C GLN A 135 -20.26 3.14 -2.95
N GLU A 136 -20.98 2.07 -3.32
CA GLU A 136 -22.30 2.23 -3.93
C GLU A 136 -23.12 3.09 -2.99
N GLN A 137 -23.50 4.28 -3.45
CA GLN A 137 -24.56 5.06 -2.82
C GLN A 137 -25.81 4.17 -2.80
N ARG A 138 -26.20 3.74 -1.60
CA ARG A 138 -27.51 3.13 -1.36
C ARG A 138 -28.44 4.16 -0.75
#